data_AF-X1A6K6-F1
#
_entry.id   AF-X1A6K6-F1
#
_cell.length_a   1.000
_cell.length_b   1.000
_cell.length_c   1.000
_cell.angle_alpha   90.00
_cell.angle_beta   90.00
_cell.angle_gamma   90.00
#
_symmetry.space_group_name_H-M   'P 1'
#
loop_
_entity.id
_entity.type
_entity.pdbx_description
1 polymer ?
#
loop_
_entity_poly.entity_id
_entity_poly.type
_entity_poly.pdbx_seq_one_letter_code
_entity_poly.pdbx_strand_id
1 'polypeptide(L)'
;MLFNIHRLEWDTELLDLFQIPRKILPSARPSGSIFGYTAENGPLSQGIPIAAILGDQQAALFGQMGFNPGMAKNTYGTGCFLLLNLGKRSV
;
A
#
# COMPACT_ATOMS: atom_id res chain seq x y z
N MET A 1 7.77 6.15 5.41
CA MET A 1 8.46 7.04 6.37
C MET A 1 7.71 7.11 7.69
N LEU A 2 6.44 7.54 7.73
CA LEU A 2 5.70 7.71 9.01
C LEU A 2 5.01 6.44 9.55
N PHE A 3 5.06 5.33 8.81
CA PHE A 3 4.38 4.08 9.13
C PHE A 3 5.40 3.03 9.56
N ASN A 4 5.22 2.46 10.75
CA ASN A 4 6.07 1.42 11.28
C ASN A 4 5.72 0.08 10.63
N ILE A 5 6.63 -0.46 9.82
CA ILE A 5 6.38 -1.68 9.03
C ILE A 5 6.44 -2.98 9.85
N HIS A 6 6.96 -2.94 11.08
CA HIS A 6 6.99 -4.10 11.98
C HIS A 6 5.71 -4.20 12.81
N ARG A 7 5.23 -3.06 13.32
CA ARG A 7 4.01 -2.96 14.13
C ARG A 7 2.74 -2.74 13.29
N LEU A 8 2.91 -2.36 12.03
CA LEU A 8 1.84 -2.05 11.08
C LEU A 8 0.91 -0.93 11.58
N GLU A 9 1.51 0.14 12.11
CA GLU A 9 0.79 1.32 12.57
C GLU A 9 1.55 2.61 12.32
N TRP A 10 0.85 3.75 12.37
CA TRP A 10 1.49 5.06 12.34
C TRP A 10 2.39 5.25 13.56
N ASP A 11 3.65 5.61 13.31
CA ASP A 11 4.72 5.65 14.31
C ASP A 11 4.65 6.94 15.13
N THR A 12 4.25 6.83 16.40
CA THR A 12 4.02 8.00 17.26
C THR A 12 5.27 8.86 17.44
N GLU A 13 6.46 8.28 17.56
CA GLU A 13 7.70 9.05 17.75
C GLU A 13 7.99 9.91 16.53
N LEU A 14 7.84 9.35 15.33
CA LEU A 14 7.99 10.12 14.09
C LEU A 14 6.90 11.19 13.93
N LEU A 15 5.65 10.88 14.31
CA LEU A 15 4.58 11.86 14.26
C LEU A 15 4.85 13.04 15.21
N ASP A 16 5.33 12.78 16.42
CA ASP A 16 5.67 13.83 17.39
C ASP A 16 6.87 14.66 16.90
N LEU A 17 7.91 14.00 16.36
CA LEU A 17 9.10 14.66 15.81
C LEU A 17 8.76 15.64 14.68
N PHE A 18 7.87 15.25 13.77
CA PHE A 18 7.43 16.10 12.66
C PHE A 18 6.20 16.96 13.00
N GLN A 19 5.72 16.92 14.25
CA GLN A 19 4.55 17.65 14.72
C GLN A 19 3.29 17.39 13.87
N ILE A 20 3.07 16.13 13.48
CA ILE A 20 1.95 15.69 12.64
C ILE A 20 0.81 15.16 13.52
N PRO A 21 -0.38 15.81 13.53
CA PRO A 21 -1.50 15.32 14.31
C PRO A 21 -2.03 13.98 13.79
N ARG A 22 -2.01 12.92 14.62
CA ARG A 22 -2.47 11.57 14.22
C ARG A 22 -3.86 11.52 13.58
N LYS A 23 -4.77 12.40 14.01
CA LYS A 23 -6.17 12.46 13.53
C LYS A 23 -6.33 12.75 12.03
N ILE A 24 -5.31 13.28 11.36
CA ILE A 24 -5.37 13.58 9.92
C ILE A 24 -4.94 12.38 9.06
N LEU A 25 -4.35 11.36 9.67
CA LEU A 25 -3.82 10.21 8.94
C LEU A 25 -4.95 9.23 8.61
N PRO A 26 -4.90 8.58 7.44
CA PRO A 26 -5.90 7.58 7.08
C PRO A 26 -5.70 6.29 7.90
N SER A 27 -6.76 5.50 8.05
CA SER A 27 -6.65 4.15 8.60
C SER A 27 -5.92 3.24 7.62
N ALA A 28 -4.79 2.66 8.03
CA ALA A 28 -4.10 1.64 7.24
C ALA A 28 -4.87 0.30 7.30
N ARG A 29 -4.98 -0.38 6.15
CA ARG A 29 -5.67 -1.66 6.01
C ARG A 29 -4.88 -2.56 5.04
N PRO A 30 -5.08 -3.90 5.08
CA PRO A 30 -4.48 -4.80 4.10
C PRO A 30 -4.84 -4.38 2.66
N SER A 31 -3.90 -4.57 1.73
CA SER A 31 -4.07 -4.17 0.34
C SER A 31 -5.30 -4.75 -0.35
N GLY A 32 -5.73 -5.96 0.03
CA GLY A 32 -7.03 -6.52 -0.32
C GLY A 32 -8.00 -6.34 0.83
N SER A 33 -8.97 -5.44 0.70
CA SER A 33 -9.98 -5.11 1.71
C SER A 33 -11.12 -4.33 1.06
N ILE A 34 -12.35 -4.45 1.58
CA ILE A 34 -13.42 -3.53 1.17
C ILE A 34 -13.19 -2.18 1.84
N PHE A 35 -12.63 -1.23 1.09
CA PHE A 35 -12.36 0.15 1.54
C PHE A 35 -13.62 1.00 1.54
N GLY A 36 -14.57 0.68 0.68
CA GLY A 36 -15.84 1.36 0.54
C GLY A 36 -16.52 1.00 -0.77
N TYR A 37 -17.50 1.79 -1.14
CA TYR A 37 -18.25 1.66 -2.39
C TYR A 37 -18.27 3.01 -3.09
N THR A 38 -18.36 2.99 -4.42
CA THR A 38 -18.53 4.21 -5.22
C THR A 38 -19.78 4.96 -4.78
N ALA A 39 -19.63 6.28 -4.63
CA ALA A 39 -20.71 7.17 -4.26
C ALA A 39 -21.67 7.40 -5.44
N GLU A 40 -22.93 7.73 -5.13
CA GLU A 40 -23.98 8.02 -6.12
C GLU A 40 -23.62 9.18 -7.05
N ASN A 41 -23.03 10.23 -6.50
CA ASN A 41 -22.63 11.42 -7.25
C ASN A 41 -21.20 11.32 -7.83
N GLY A 42 -20.65 10.09 -7.90
CA GLY A 42 -19.32 9.84 -8.45
C GLY A 42 -19.34 9.68 -9.99
N PRO A 43 -18.15 9.58 -10.61
CA PRO A 43 -18.04 9.32 -12.05
C PRO A 43 -18.40 7.89 -12.47
N LEU A 44 -18.66 7.01 -11.51
CA LEU A 44 -18.98 5.59 -11.71
C LEU A 44 -20.34 5.29 -11.07
N SER A 45 -21.02 4.24 -11.53
CA SER A 45 -22.26 3.76 -10.92
C SER A 45 -22.09 3.54 -9.41
N GLN A 46 -23.11 3.90 -8.63
CA GLN A 46 -23.13 3.71 -7.19
C GLN A 46 -22.96 2.22 -6.81
N GLY A 47 -22.29 1.96 -5.69
CA GLY A 47 -22.26 0.62 -5.09
C GLY A 47 -21.21 -0.33 -5.65
N ILE A 48 -20.30 0.13 -6.52
CA ILE A 48 -19.16 -0.67 -6.98
C ILE A 48 -18.14 -0.75 -5.84
N PRO A 49 -17.71 -1.95 -5.41
CA PRO A 49 -16.79 -2.11 -4.29
C PRO A 49 -15.37 -1.66 -4.66
N ILE A 50 -14.78 -0.82 -3.81
CA ILE A 50 -13.34 -0.51 -3.84
C ILE A 50 -12.64 -1.56 -2.97
N ALA A 51 -12.18 -2.64 -3.60
CA ALA A 51 -11.73 -3.86 -2.92
C ALA A 51 -10.20 -4.02 -2.80
N ALA A 52 -9.43 -3.16 -3.47
CA ALA A 52 -7.97 -3.24 -3.44
C ALA A 52 -7.29 -1.88 -3.62
N ILE A 53 -6.21 -1.66 -2.89
CA ILE A 53 -5.30 -0.52 -3.03
C ILE A 53 -3.86 -1.02 -2.90
N LEU A 54 -3.04 -0.76 -3.92
CA LEU A 54 -1.62 -1.13 -3.96
C LEU A 54 -0.81 0.03 -4.52
N GLY A 55 0.41 0.21 -4.03
CA GLY A 55 1.41 1.06 -4.70
C GLY A 55 1.77 0.48 -6.06
N ASP A 56 2.11 1.32 -7.03
CA ASP A 56 2.36 0.94 -8.43
C ASP A 56 3.35 -0.22 -8.57
N GLN A 57 4.49 -0.16 -7.87
CA GLN A 57 5.54 -1.15 -8.00
C GLN A 57 5.19 -2.46 -7.31
N GLN A 58 4.51 -2.41 -6.17
CA GLN A 58 3.97 -3.58 -5.49
C GLN A 58 2.86 -4.23 -6.33
N ALA A 59 2.00 -3.43 -6.96
CA ALA A 59 0.98 -3.90 -7.89
C ALA A 59 1.59 -4.59 -9.10
N ALA A 60 2.66 -4.01 -9.69
CA ALA A 60 3.38 -4.63 -10.79
C ALA A 60 4.03 -5.98 -10.40
N LEU A 61 4.61 -6.07 -9.19
CA LEU A 61 5.13 -7.35 -8.68
C LEU A 61 4.01 -8.38 -8.49
N PHE A 62 2.88 -7.97 -7.95
CA PHE A 62 1.71 -8.82 -7.78
C PHE A 62 1.16 -9.30 -9.14
N GLY A 63 1.05 -8.41 -10.13
CA GLY A 63 0.60 -8.72 -11.49
C GLY A 63 1.57 -9.63 -12.26
N GLN A 64 2.86 -9.61 -11.93
CA GLN A 64 3.87 -10.56 -12.43
C GLN A 64 3.86 -11.91 -11.68
N MET A 65 2.84 -12.17 -10.85
CA MET A 65 2.71 -13.36 -10.01
C MET A 65 3.92 -13.56 -9.07
N GLY A 66 4.56 -12.47 -8.63
CA GLY A 66 5.71 -12.46 -7.73
C GLY A 66 5.37 -12.83 -6.28
N PHE A 67 4.65 -13.93 -6.06
CA PHE A 67 4.08 -14.30 -4.77
C PHE A 67 5.06 -15.01 -3.83
N ASN A 68 6.07 -15.66 -4.39
CA ASN A 68 7.01 -16.47 -3.61
C ASN A 68 8.27 -15.68 -3.25
N PRO A 69 8.85 -15.93 -2.05
CA PRO A 69 10.15 -15.36 -1.69
C PRO A 69 11.21 -15.66 -2.75
N GLY A 70 12.07 -14.69 -3.05
CA GLY A 70 13.09 -14.81 -4.09
C GLY A 70 12.63 -14.36 -5.47
N MET A 71 11.32 -14.23 -5.72
CA MET A 71 10.81 -13.65 -6.96
C MET A 71 11.05 -12.14 -6.98
N ALA A 72 11.57 -11.64 -8.09
CA ALA A 72 11.84 -10.23 -8.29
C ALA A 72 11.26 -9.74 -9.61
N LYS A 73 11.04 -8.44 -9.69
CA LYS A 73 10.73 -7.73 -10.94
C LYS A 73 11.52 -6.45 -11.02
N ASN A 74 11.74 -5.96 -12.23
CA ASN A 74 12.22 -4.61 -12.47
C ASN A 74 11.26 -3.91 -13.43
N THR A 75 10.78 -2.72 -13.07
CA THR A 75 9.94 -1.89 -13.94
C THR A 75 10.79 -0.78 -14.53
N TYR A 76 10.89 -0.75 -15.86
CA TYR A 76 11.65 0.23 -16.62
C TYR A 76 10.70 1.30 -17.18
N GLY A 77 10.80 2.52 -16.67
CA GLY A 77 10.10 3.69 -17.18
C GLY A 77 11.04 4.90 -17.15
N THR A 78 10.57 6.07 -16.72
CA THR A 78 11.45 7.23 -16.47
C THR A 78 12.50 6.93 -15.39
N GLY A 79 12.17 6.08 -14.42
CA GLY A 79 13.10 5.47 -13.46
C GLY A 79 13.07 3.94 -13.53
N CYS A 80 14.02 3.30 -12.85
CA CYS A 80 14.08 1.84 -12.74
C CYS A 80 13.89 1.42 -11.29
N PHE A 81 12.93 0.51 -11.04
CA PHE A 81 12.60 0.04 -9.70
C PHE A 81 12.60 -1.49 -9.64
N LEU A 82 13.62 -2.01 -8.95
CA LEU A 82 13.76 -3.43 -8.65
C LEU A 82 13.11 -3.74 -7.31
N LEU A 83 12.17 -4.70 -7.31
CA LEU A 83 11.51 -5.20 -6.12
C LEU A 83 11.76 -6.70 -6.02
N LEU A 84 12.10 -7.16 -4.81
CA LEU A 84 12.30 -8.56 -4.45
C LEU A 84 11.29 -8.94 -3.35
N ASN A 85 10.56 -10.03 -3.53
CA ASN A 85 9.70 -10.58 -2.49
C ASN A 85 10.56 -11.31 -1.44
N LEU A 86 10.48 -10.87 -0.18
CA LEU A 86 11.17 -11.48 0.97
C LEU A 86 10.25 -12.37 1.82
N GLY A 87 9.01 -12.59 1.39
CA GLY A 87 7.98 -13.30 2.15
C GLY A 87 7.59 -12.53 3.40
N LYS A 88 7.47 -13.26 4.51
CA LYS A 88 7.10 -12.70 5.83
C LYS A 88 8.27 -12.12 6.60
N ARG A 89 9.47 -12.08 6.02
CA ARG A 89 10.64 -11.51 6.66
C ARG A 89 10.58 -9.98 6.54
N SER A 90 10.35 -9.32 7.67
CA SER A 90 10.62 -7.89 7.77
C SER A 90 12.13 -7.66 7.85
N VAL A 91 12.63 -6.72 7.05
CA VAL A 91 14.02 -6.23 7.05
C VAL A 91 14.05 -4.74 7.29
#